data_AF-A0A8I1TMB2-F1
#
_entry.id   AF-A0A8I1TMB2-F1
#
_cell.length_a   1.000
_cell.length_b   1.000
_cell.length_c   1.000
_cell.angle_alpha   90.00
_cell.angle_beta   90.00
_cell.angle_gamma   90.00
#
_symmetry.space_group_name_H-M   'P 1'
#
loop_
_entity.id
_entity.type
_entity.pdbx_description
1 polymer ?
#
loop_
_entity_poly.entity_id
_entity_poly.type
_entity_poly.pdbx_seq_one_letter_code
_entity_poly.pdbx_strand_id
1 'polypeptide(L)'
;MLHAELTGTECVWHSHRVQRRYKHYDRDNDGNTRVSTRTETVAEQTSGHGFALIRDGLTIGVDHAGRRPDGVEQVTDRSEESREPSNGWAHVVGALVGGDRDETIGFQYTEWVLRPGTPMYVLGEVHDAVGPLIIAPPEDTEQPFVMSTSTEAALVL
;
A
#
# COMPACT_ATOMS: atom_id res chain seq x y z
N MET A 1 -14.58 -10.96 0.88
CA MET A 1 -14.45 -9.61 0.30
C MET A 1 -13.94 -8.67 1.37
N LEU A 2 -13.13 -7.69 0.97
CA LEU A 2 -12.58 -6.63 1.80
C LEU A 2 -13.16 -5.28 1.36
N HIS A 3 -13.01 -4.26 2.20
CA HIS A 3 -13.27 -2.86 1.84
C HIS A 3 -12.01 -2.07 2.15
N ALA A 4 -11.56 -1.26 1.19
CA ALA A 4 -10.38 -0.44 1.35
C ALA A 4 -10.61 0.63 2.43
N GLU A 5 -9.62 0.87 3.29
CA GLU A 5 -9.79 1.63 4.53
C GLU A 5 -10.04 3.13 4.31
N LEU A 6 -9.49 3.73 3.24
CA LEU A 6 -9.64 5.15 2.99
C LEU A 6 -10.91 5.48 2.21
N THR A 7 -11.18 4.73 1.14
CA THR A 7 -12.31 5.00 0.22
C THR A 7 -13.53 4.13 0.47
N GLY A 8 -13.42 3.04 1.22
CA GLY A 8 -14.47 2.03 1.35
C GLY A 8 -14.68 1.18 0.10
N THR A 9 -13.74 1.21 -0.87
CA THR A 9 -13.88 0.47 -2.14
C THR A 9 -13.86 -1.04 -1.90
N GLU A 10 -14.87 -1.76 -2.39
CA GLU A 10 -14.91 -3.23 -2.36
C GLU A 10 -13.76 -3.83 -3.19
N CYS A 11 -13.00 -4.75 -2.58
CA CYS A 11 -11.78 -5.31 -3.16
C CYS A 11 -11.45 -6.71 -2.60
N VAL A 12 -10.46 -7.37 -3.20
CA VAL A 12 -9.85 -8.61 -2.66
C VAL A 12 -8.47 -8.37 -2.04
N TRP A 13 -7.87 -7.21 -2.30
CA TRP A 13 -6.62 -6.73 -1.72
C TRP A 13 -6.64 -5.20 -1.75
N HIS A 14 -6.08 -4.55 -0.73
CA HIS A 14 -5.87 -3.11 -0.74
C HIS A 14 -4.56 -2.72 -0.04
N SER A 15 -4.05 -1.55 -0.38
CA SER A 15 -2.95 -0.91 0.32
C SER A 15 -3.16 0.59 0.31
N HIS A 16 -2.76 1.28 1.38
CA HIS A 16 -2.80 2.72 1.45
C HIS A 16 -1.51 3.30 2.01
N ARG A 17 -1.23 4.55 1.65
CA ARG A 17 -0.17 5.37 2.22
C ARG A 17 -0.70 6.76 2.53
N VAL A 18 -0.47 7.22 3.76
CA VAL A 18 -0.73 8.58 4.19
C VAL A 18 0.59 9.28 4.49
N GLN A 19 0.81 10.42 3.84
CA GLN A 19 2.01 11.21 4.04
C GLN A 19 1.69 12.60 4.58
N ARG A 20 2.43 13.04 5.59
CA ARG A 20 2.36 14.41 6.10
C ARG A 20 3.39 15.27 5.41
N ARG A 21 2.95 16.41 4.86
CA ARG A 21 3.82 17.51 4.42
C ARG A 21 3.91 18.55 5.53
N TYR A 22 5.11 18.94 5.92
CA TYR A 22 5.33 19.87 7.04
C TYR A 22 6.53 20.80 6.78
N LYS A 23 6.52 21.96 7.44
CA LYS A 23 7.69 22.83 7.54
C LYS A 23 8.57 22.36 8.68
N HIS A 24 9.84 22.23 8.40
CA HIS A 24 10.88 21.92 9.36
C HIS A 24 11.76 23.16 9.58
N TYR A 25 11.99 23.49 10.85
CA TYR A 25 12.74 24.66 11.28
C TYR A 25 14.08 24.22 11.87
N ASP A 26 15.15 24.56 11.17
CA ASP A 26 16.52 24.30 11.59
C ASP A 26 17.16 25.61 12.07
N ARG A 27 17.73 25.61 13.28
CA ARG A 27 18.38 26.79 13.85
C ARG A 27 19.88 26.58 13.86
N ASP A 28 20.60 27.44 13.15
CA ASP A 28 22.06 27.38 13.11
C ASP A 28 22.69 28.02 14.37
N ASN A 29 24.00 27.80 14.52
CA ASN A 29 24.78 28.29 15.66
C ASN A 29 24.86 29.83 15.72
N ASP A 30 24.59 30.51 14.61
CA ASP A 30 24.55 31.98 14.51
C ASP A 30 23.16 32.54 14.88
N GLY A 31 22.20 31.66 15.18
CA GLY A 31 20.85 31.99 15.59
C GLY A 31 19.88 32.23 14.42
N ASN A 32 20.30 32.04 13.18
CA ASN A 32 19.41 32.12 12.03
C ASN A 32 18.55 30.87 11.93
N THR A 33 17.31 31.04 11.47
CA THR A 33 16.38 29.92 11.25
C THR A 33 16.24 29.66 9.76
N ARG A 34 16.51 28.43 9.34
CA ARG A 34 16.25 27.93 7.99
C ARG A 34 14.95 27.14 8.02
N VAL A 35 14.08 27.41 7.04
CA VAL A 35 12.81 26.71 6.88
C VAL A 35 12.88 25.84 5.64
N SER A 36 12.53 24.57 5.77
CA SER A 36 12.44 23.62 4.65
C SER A 36 11.11 22.88 4.67
N THR A 37 10.61 22.47 3.50
CA THR A 37 9.43 21.59 3.42
C THR A 37 9.89 20.15 3.38
N ARG A 38 9.32 19.30 4.22
CA ARG A 38 9.59 17.87 4.28
C ARG A 38 8.30 17.07 4.18
N THR A 39 8.45 15.81 3.81
CA THR A 39 7.35 14.83 3.75
C THR A 39 7.77 13.59 4.52
N GLU A 40 6.86 13.02 5.31
CA GLU A 40 7.05 11.72 5.95
C GLU A 40 5.81 10.85 5.80
N THR A 41 5.99 9.52 5.76
CA THR A 41 4.90 8.57 5.85
C THR A 41 4.45 8.47 7.30
N VAL A 42 3.18 8.80 7.56
CA VAL A 42 2.59 8.74 8.91
C VAL A 42 1.70 7.51 9.08
N ALA A 43 1.25 6.91 7.98
CA ALA A 43 0.58 5.61 7.98
C ALA A 43 0.82 4.88 6.65
N GLU A 44 1.02 3.57 6.73
CA GLU A 44 1.12 2.69 5.57
C GLU A 44 0.67 1.30 5.99
N GLN A 45 -0.27 0.73 5.24
CA GLN A 45 -0.84 -0.57 5.53
C GLN A 45 -1.23 -1.27 4.23
N THR A 46 -1.15 -2.60 4.26
CA THR A 46 -1.61 -3.50 3.21
C THR A 46 -2.46 -4.57 3.87
N SER A 47 -3.60 -4.92 3.24
CA SER A 47 -4.44 -6.01 3.71
C SER A 47 -3.61 -7.28 3.92
N GLY A 48 -3.70 -7.90 5.09
CA GLY A 48 -2.82 -9.04 5.44
C GLY A 48 -3.23 -10.39 4.85
N HIS A 49 -4.48 -10.51 4.37
CA HIS A 49 -4.95 -11.77 3.78
C HIS A 49 -4.58 -11.86 2.31
N GLY A 50 -4.14 -13.05 1.90
CA GLY A 50 -4.03 -13.42 0.49
C GLY A 50 -5.36 -13.31 -0.27
N PHE A 51 -5.28 -13.38 -1.59
CA PHE A 51 -6.44 -13.43 -2.48
C PHE A 51 -6.45 -14.74 -3.27
N ALA A 52 -7.53 -15.02 -3.99
CA ALA A 52 -7.67 -16.25 -4.76
C ALA A 52 -7.75 -15.98 -6.26
N LEU A 53 -7.08 -16.83 -7.04
CA LEU A 53 -7.29 -16.96 -8.47
C LEU A 53 -8.31 -18.07 -8.74
N ILE A 54 -9.19 -17.83 -9.69
CA ILE A 54 -10.18 -18.81 -10.15
C ILE A 54 -9.96 -19.06 -11.63
N ARG A 55 -9.73 -20.33 -12.00
CA ARG A 55 -9.59 -20.75 -13.40
C ARG A 55 -10.22 -22.12 -13.58
N ASP A 56 -11.14 -22.25 -14.53
CA ASP A 56 -11.81 -23.51 -14.88
C ASP A 56 -12.42 -24.24 -13.66
N GLY A 57 -12.91 -23.50 -12.67
CA GLY A 57 -13.48 -24.02 -11.43
C GLY A 57 -12.46 -24.38 -10.34
N LEU A 58 -11.16 -24.29 -10.63
CA LEU A 58 -10.09 -24.44 -9.64
C LEU A 58 -9.84 -23.12 -8.92
N THR A 59 -9.66 -23.19 -7.60
CA THR A 59 -9.28 -22.07 -6.75
C THR A 59 -7.86 -22.27 -6.29
N ILE A 60 -7.00 -21.27 -6.53
CA ILE A 60 -5.61 -21.25 -6.07
C ILE A 60 -5.42 -20.01 -5.22
N GLY A 61 -4.97 -20.18 -3.98
CA GLY A 61 -4.64 -19.06 -3.11
C GLY A 61 -3.35 -18.37 -3.56
N VAL A 62 -3.22 -17.08 -3.28
CA VAL A 62 -2.00 -16.30 -3.50
C VAL A 62 -1.64 -15.64 -2.19
N ASP A 63 -0.52 -16.04 -1.61
CA ASP A 63 0.10 -15.32 -0.51
C ASP A 63 1.03 -14.25 -1.10
N HIS A 64 0.65 -12.99 -0.92
CA HIS A 64 1.42 -11.85 -1.43
C HIS A 64 2.59 -11.46 -0.53
N ALA A 65 2.74 -12.06 0.66
CA ALA A 65 3.82 -11.80 1.62
C ALA A 65 4.07 -10.30 1.89
N GLY A 66 2.99 -9.52 1.99
CA GLY A 66 3.04 -8.07 2.19
C GLY A 66 3.41 -7.24 0.94
N ARG A 67 3.77 -7.88 -0.17
CA ARG A 67 4.07 -7.19 -1.43
C ARG A 67 2.79 -6.70 -2.10
N ARG A 68 2.92 -5.57 -2.80
CA ARG A 68 1.86 -5.01 -3.63
C ARG A 68 1.91 -5.64 -5.02
N PRO A 69 0.78 -6.13 -5.57
CA PRO A 69 0.74 -6.56 -6.95
C PRO A 69 0.91 -5.38 -7.92
N ASP A 70 1.56 -5.64 -9.05
CA ASP A 70 1.79 -4.64 -10.10
C ASP A 70 0.50 -4.36 -10.89
N GLY A 71 0.30 -3.10 -11.25
CA GLY A 71 -0.85 -2.68 -12.07
C GLY A 71 -2.19 -2.56 -11.34
N VAL A 72 -2.21 -2.75 -10.01
CA VAL A 72 -3.40 -2.49 -9.18
C VAL A 72 -3.90 -1.05 -9.32
N GLU A 73 -5.22 -0.90 -9.27
CA GLU A 73 -5.90 0.38 -9.50
C GLU A 73 -5.62 1.36 -8.36
N GLN A 74 -5.20 2.59 -8.69
CA GLN A 74 -5.14 3.69 -7.75
C GLN A 74 -6.51 4.36 -7.64
N VAL A 75 -7.26 4.02 -6.60
CA VAL A 75 -8.63 4.53 -6.38
C VAL A 75 -8.66 5.92 -5.76
N THR A 76 -7.56 6.33 -5.10
CA THR A 76 -7.41 7.71 -4.64
C THR A 76 -5.95 8.15 -4.63
N ASP A 77 -5.76 9.44 -4.92
CA ASP A 77 -4.53 10.20 -4.70
C ASP A 77 -4.92 11.65 -4.48
N ARG A 78 -5.13 12.01 -3.21
CA ARG A 78 -5.74 13.27 -2.81
C ARG A 78 -4.84 13.98 -1.83
N SER A 79 -4.60 15.26 -2.10
CA SER A 79 -3.91 16.16 -1.17
C SER A 79 -4.92 17.03 -0.43
N GLU A 80 -4.68 17.26 0.86
CA GLU A 80 -5.48 18.13 1.72
C GLU A 80 -4.57 19.09 2.48
N GLU A 81 -4.82 20.39 2.34
CA GLU A 81 -4.12 21.44 3.10
C GLU A 81 -4.82 21.66 4.44
N SER A 82 -4.68 20.67 5.31
CA SER A 82 -5.20 20.68 6.68
C SER A 82 -4.09 20.38 7.67
N ARG A 83 -4.10 21.07 8.82
CA ARG A 83 -3.16 20.78 9.91
C ARG A 83 -3.48 19.45 10.59
N GLU A 84 -4.73 19.02 10.51
CA GLU A 84 -5.23 17.77 11.06
C GLU A 84 -5.54 16.76 9.94
N PRO A 85 -5.35 15.45 10.17
CA PRO A 85 -5.86 14.43 9.26
C PRO A 85 -7.38 14.55 9.07
N SER A 86 -7.90 14.08 7.95
CA SER A 86 -9.35 14.04 7.76
C SER A 86 -10.00 13.17 8.86
N ASN A 87 -11.15 13.58 9.38
CA ASN A 87 -11.83 12.93 10.51
C ASN A 87 -12.08 11.43 10.31
N GLY A 88 -12.16 10.98 9.05
CA GLY A 88 -12.31 9.56 8.70
C GLY A 88 -11.03 8.75 8.83
N TRP A 89 -9.85 9.38 8.89
CA TRP A 89 -8.54 8.72 8.82
C TRP A 89 -7.62 9.05 10.00
N ALA A 90 -8.10 9.82 10.98
CA ALA A 90 -7.39 10.08 12.23
C ALA A 90 -7.01 8.80 12.98
N HIS A 91 -7.84 7.75 12.88
CA HIS A 91 -7.54 6.43 13.46
C HIS A 91 -6.40 5.69 12.76
N VAL A 92 -6.13 6.04 11.49
CA VAL A 92 -5.06 5.45 10.66
C VAL A 92 -3.73 6.15 10.90
N VAL A 93 -3.75 7.48 11.06
CA VAL A 93 -2.54 8.32 11.20
C VAL A 93 -1.89 8.24 12.59
N GLY A 94 -2.63 7.78 13.61
CA GLY A 94 -2.14 7.69 14.99
C GLY A 94 -1.94 9.06 15.65
N ALA A 95 -2.04 9.12 16.98
CA ALA A 95 -1.99 10.36 17.76
C ALA A 95 -0.59 11.02 17.86
N LEU A 96 0.31 10.77 16.91
CA LEU A 96 1.75 11.10 17.00
C LEU A 96 2.21 12.26 16.10
N VAL A 97 1.28 12.94 15.41
CA VAL A 97 1.64 14.07 14.55
C VAL A 97 1.86 15.33 15.38
N GLY A 98 3.10 15.58 15.80
CA GLY A 98 3.52 16.89 16.32
C GLY A 98 4.59 16.82 17.41
N GLY A 99 5.86 16.90 17.01
CA GLY A 99 6.89 17.46 17.90
C GLY A 99 6.79 18.99 17.89
N ASP A 100 7.09 19.66 19.01
CA ASP A 100 6.95 21.12 19.24
C ASP A 100 7.61 22.07 18.21
N ARG A 101 8.27 21.56 17.15
CA ARG A 101 9.10 22.34 16.22
C ARG A 101 8.68 22.28 14.75
N ASP A 102 7.76 21.40 14.37
CA ASP A 102 7.37 21.22 12.96
C ASP A 102 5.93 21.70 12.70
N GLU A 103 5.72 22.49 11.63
CA GLU A 103 4.39 23.00 11.27
C GLU A 103 3.78 22.14 10.15
N THR A 104 2.73 21.37 10.44
CA THR A 104 1.98 20.63 9.41
C THR A 104 1.39 21.58 8.37
N ILE A 105 1.64 21.29 7.09
CA ILE A 105 1.05 21.98 5.93
C ILE A 105 -0.19 21.23 5.44
N GLY A 106 -0.12 19.89 5.41
CA GLY A 106 -1.17 19.07 4.83
C GLY A 106 -0.82 17.59 4.79
N PHE A 107 -1.73 16.82 4.22
CA PHE A 107 -1.61 15.38 4.06
C PHE A 107 -1.86 14.95 2.61
N GLN A 108 -1.19 13.90 2.17
CA GLN A 108 -1.46 13.20 0.93
C GLN A 108 -1.95 11.79 1.26
N TYR A 109 -3.08 11.40 0.68
CA TYR A 109 -3.72 10.11 0.86
C TYR A 109 -3.71 9.38 -0.47
N THR A 110 -3.09 8.20 -0.50
CA THR A 110 -3.06 7.36 -1.69
C THR A 110 -3.53 5.96 -1.33
N GLU A 111 -4.40 5.39 -2.15
CA GLU A 111 -4.95 4.05 -1.93
C GLU A 111 -5.02 3.29 -3.25
N TRP A 112 -4.67 2.01 -3.16
CA TRP A 112 -4.67 1.07 -4.27
C TRP A 112 -5.47 -0.16 -3.93
N VAL A 113 -6.13 -0.73 -4.93
CA VAL A 113 -6.97 -1.93 -4.77
C VAL A 113 -6.76 -2.92 -5.91
N LEU A 114 -6.95 -4.20 -5.60
CA LEU A 114 -7.23 -5.24 -6.58
C LEU A 114 -8.73 -5.55 -6.53
N ARG A 115 -9.44 -5.31 -7.63
CA ARG A 115 -10.88 -5.59 -7.71
C ARG A 115 -11.15 -7.08 -7.91
N PRO A 116 -12.29 -7.59 -7.45
CA PRO A 116 -12.74 -8.93 -7.82
C PRO A 116 -12.89 -9.04 -9.34
N GLY A 117 -12.47 -10.17 -9.90
CA GLY A 117 -12.57 -10.44 -11.34
C GLY A 117 -11.48 -9.81 -12.19
N THR A 118 -10.54 -9.05 -11.61
CA THR A 118 -9.37 -8.56 -12.34
C THR A 118 -8.49 -9.75 -12.77
N PRO A 119 -8.21 -9.91 -14.07
CA PRO A 119 -7.27 -10.92 -14.55
C PRO A 119 -5.87 -10.66 -13.99
N MET A 120 -5.20 -11.73 -13.59
CA MET A 120 -3.88 -11.68 -12.95
C MET A 120 -2.95 -12.72 -13.54
N TYR A 121 -1.71 -12.33 -13.78
CA TYR A 121 -0.57 -13.22 -13.92
C TYR A 121 0.14 -13.34 -12.58
N VAL A 122 0.35 -14.58 -12.12
CA VAL A 122 1.07 -14.85 -10.88
C VAL A 122 2.10 -15.95 -11.14
N LEU A 123 3.35 -15.66 -10.81
CA LEU A 123 4.48 -16.58 -10.84
C LEU A 123 5.05 -16.68 -9.43
N GLY A 124 5.20 -17.88 -8.92
CA GLY A 124 5.75 -18.17 -7.61
C GLY A 124 5.84 -19.66 -7.37
N GLU A 125 6.24 -20.02 -6.15
CA GLU A 125 6.30 -21.41 -5.73
C GLU A 125 4.93 -21.88 -5.23
N VAL A 126 4.56 -23.12 -5.57
CA VAL A 126 3.30 -23.72 -5.17
C VAL A 126 3.52 -24.56 -3.92
N HIS A 127 2.73 -24.29 -2.88
CA HIS A 127 2.72 -25.06 -1.64
C HIS A 127 1.34 -25.68 -1.40
N ASP A 128 1.32 -26.92 -0.89
CA ASP A 128 0.11 -27.66 -0.52
C ASP A 128 0.17 -28.24 0.92
N ALA A 129 1.26 -27.96 1.66
CA ALA A 129 1.58 -28.61 2.94
C ALA A 129 0.55 -28.39 4.06
N VAL A 130 -0.29 -27.34 3.97
CA VAL A 130 -1.23 -26.93 5.02
C VAL A 130 -2.69 -26.88 4.52
N GLY A 131 -2.97 -27.45 3.34
CA GLY A 131 -4.34 -27.58 2.81
C GLY A 131 -4.46 -27.19 1.33
N PRO A 132 -5.23 -26.14 0.99
CA PRO A 132 -5.44 -25.75 -0.41
C PRO A 132 -4.13 -25.32 -1.09
N LEU A 133 -4.06 -25.46 -2.41
CA LEU A 133 -2.93 -24.97 -3.22
C LEU A 133 -2.78 -23.45 -3.06
N ILE A 134 -1.58 -23.01 -2.67
CA ILE A 134 -1.23 -21.61 -2.52
C ILE A 134 0.03 -21.33 -3.36
N ILE A 135 0.03 -20.24 -4.12
CA ILE A 135 1.23 -19.66 -4.72
C ILE A 135 1.79 -18.64 -3.73
N ALA A 136 3.07 -18.76 -3.39
CA ALA A 136 3.77 -17.86 -2.48
C ALA A 136 5.15 -17.47 -3.06
N PRO A 137 5.88 -16.53 -2.44
CA PRO A 137 7.27 -16.29 -2.79
C PRO A 137 8.09 -17.59 -2.70
N PRO A 138 8.98 -17.87 -3.68
CA PRO A 138 9.83 -19.04 -3.63
C PRO A 138 10.74 -19.07 -2.39
N GLU A 139 11.09 -20.28 -1.92
CA GLU A 139 12.07 -20.47 -0.86
C GLU A 139 13.45 -19.95 -1.28
N ASP A 140 13.81 -20.17 -2.55
CA ASP A 140 14.98 -19.60 -3.18
C ASP A 140 14.70 -18.15 -3.61
N THR A 141 15.25 -17.20 -2.84
CA THR A 141 15.03 -15.76 -3.08
C THR A 141 15.64 -15.23 -4.38
N GLU A 142 16.47 -16.01 -5.09
CA GLU A 142 16.94 -15.66 -6.42
C GLU A 142 15.86 -15.90 -7.49
N GLN A 143 14.86 -16.73 -7.20
CA GLN A 143 13.74 -16.99 -8.10
C GLN A 143 12.71 -15.85 -8.07
N PRO A 144 12.15 -15.48 -9.23
CA PRO A 144 11.20 -14.39 -9.31
C PRO A 144 9.88 -14.75 -8.63
N PHE A 145 9.30 -13.76 -7.95
CA PHE A 145 7.91 -13.78 -7.49
C PHE A 145 7.18 -12.61 -8.13
N VAL A 146 6.22 -12.90 -9.00
CA VAL A 146 5.50 -11.91 -9.81
C VAL A 146 4.02 -11.99 -9.50
N MET A 147 3.40 -10.83 -9.28
CA MET A 147 1.94 -10.69 -9.22
C MET A 147 1.60 -9.45 -10.03
N SER A 148 0.88 -9.61 -11.14
CA SER A 148 0.59 -8.49 -12.04
C SER A 148 -0.80 -8.59 -12.63
N THR A 149 -1.47 -7.45 -12.80
CA THR A 149 -2.70 -7.35 -13.60
C THR A 149 -2.41 -7.35 -15.11
N SER A 150 -1.14 -7.23 -15.51
CA SER A 150 -0.69 -7.36 -16.89
C SER A 150 -0.46 -8.82 -17.26
N THR A 151 -0.52 -9.13 -18.56
CA THR A 151 -0.19 -10.47 -19.05
C THR A 151 1.32 -10.68 -19.09
N GLU A 152 1.76 -11.95 -19.03
CA GLU A 152 3.17 -12.33 -19.16
C GLU A 152 3.86 -11.72 -20.40
N ALA A 153 3.17 -11.74 -21.54
CA ALA A 153 3.68 -11.18 -22.81
C ALA A 153 4.00 -9.67 -22.73
N ALA A 154 3.40 -8.96 -21.77
CA ALA A 154 3.66 -7.54 -21.53
C ALA A 154 4.76 -7.29 -20.48
N LEU A 155 5.24 -8.31 -19.77
CA LEU A 155 6.12 -8.17 -18.61
C LEU A 155 7.63 -8.29 -18.90
N VAL A 156 8.04 -8.70 -20.12
CA VAL A 156 9.45 -8.87 -20.53
C VAL A 156 10.32 -9.46 -19.40
N LEU A 157 9.89 -10.62 -18.88
CA LEU A 157 10.60 -11.38 -17.85
C LEU A 157 11.91 -11.97 -18.36
#